data_AF-A0AAV9AVI9-F1
#
_entry.id   AF-A0AAV9AVI9-F1
#
_cell.length_a   1.000
_cell.length_b   1.000
_cell.length_c   1.000
_cell.angle_alpha   90.00
_cell.angle_beta   90.00
_cell.angle_gamma   90.00
#
_symmetry.space_group_name_H-M   'P 1'
#
loop_
_entity.id
_entity.type
_entity.pdbx_description
1 polymer ?
#
loop_
_entity_poly.entity_id
_entity_poly.type
_entity_poly.pdbx_seq_one_letter_code
_entity_poly.pdbx_strand_id
1 'polypeptide(L)'
;MGSEILKVSAFLSTHFSDLADCSFTADMETELDNVSFGVTEWKALLKDYWSKFNKHCDRARNIRVQEVERMLEKTLGDAIFSSFPDKGRTCPRFHVAVNAPKHPRVRKLMVNLMEDDHCSEGTLRFKISKSGAGYFIGCSKHPLCRYVAGNVLSDDEEVIDKPATAFQPRLIGLHPGSDEKIYLKQGPYGYYVQLGEDKKGHTPKRAPITQIKDVESISVEDAVGLLRFPITLGNHPEDGLPVMIKLSAFRYSVRHRSTIAPVPKLRSECKDSRSSFRHLSKYPNEDCGCRFCCLAVGFTIAHGGRGY
;
A
#
# COMPACT_ATOMS: atom_id res chain seq x y z
N MET A 1 16.54 4.25 -9.62
CA MET A 1 17.05 4.71 -8.30
C MET A 1 17.47 6.20 -8.29
N GLY A 2 17.56 6.89 -9.44
CA GLY A 2 18.09 8.26 -9.53
C GLY A 2 17.13 9.43 -9.20
N SER A 3 15.81 9.22 -9.22
CA SER A 3 14.86 10.34 -9.11
C SER A 3 14.74 10.94 -7.70
N GLU A 4 14.87 10.14 -6.65
CA GLU A 4 14.85 10.61 -5.25
C GLU A 4 16.06 11.49 -4.92
N ILE A 5 17.24 11.12 -5.42
CA ILE A 5 18.50 11.82 -5.16
C ILE A 5 18.47 13.22 -5.79
N LEU A 6 18.00 13.34 -7.03
CA LEU A 6 17.88 14.63 -7.73
C LEU A 6 16.92 15.59 -7.02
N LYS A 7 15.90 15.08 -6.32
CA LYS A 7 14.95 15.90 -5.57
C LYS A 7 15.53 16.47 -4.29
N VAL A 8 16.15 15.62 -3.49
CA VAL A 8 16.81 16.05 -2.26
C VAL A 8 17.94 17.01 -2.61
N SER A 9 18.72 16.69 -3.65
CA SER A 9 19.77 17.56 -4.18
C SER A 9 19.21 18.92 -4.60
N ALA A 10 18.20 18.97 -5.48
CA ALA A 10 17.59 20.24 -5.91
C ALA A 10 17.05 21.08 -4.74
N PHE A 11 16.42 20.44 -3.76
CA PHE A 11 15.90 21.13 -2.58
C PHE A 11 17.04 21.69 -1.70
N LEU A 12 18.07 20.89 -1.42
CA LEU A 12 19.22 21.31 -0.62
C LEU A 12 20.01 22.39 -1.33
N SER A 13 20.29 22.27 -2.62
CA SER A 13 20.98 23.31 -3.39
C SER A 13 20.22 24.64 -3.42
N THR A 14 18.88 24.62 -3.32
CA THR A 14 18.08 25.85 -3.34
C THR A 14 17.95 26.50 -1.96
N HIS A 15 17.77 25.72 -0.89
CA HIS A 15 17.46 26.27 0.45
C HIS A 15 18.61 26.16 1.46
N PHE A 16 19.61 25.35 1.14
CA PHE A 16 20.80 25.06 1.93
C PHE A 16 22.06 25.25 1.08
N SER A 17 22.05 26.19 0.12
CA SER A 17 23.16 26.46 -0.80
C SER A 17 24.52 26.51 -0.09
N ASP A 18 24.57 27.24 1.01
CA ASP A 18 25.80 27.51 1.75
C ASP A 18 26.32 26.29 2.52
N LEU A 19 25.48 25.26 2.70
CA LEU A 19 25.82 24.00 3.38
C LEU A 19 25.99 22.84 2.40
N ALA A 20 25.45 22.98 1.19
CA ALA A 20 25.54 21.99 0.12
C ALA A 20 26.71 22.26 -0.83
N ASP A 21 27.47 23.34 -0.60
CA ASP A 21 28.65 23.69 -1.38
C ASP A 21 29.90 22.90 -0.92
N CYS A 22 30.76 22.58 -1.87
CA CYS A 22 32.06 21.96 -1.62
C CYS A 22 32.98 22.90 -0.81
N SER A 23 32.87 24.22 -1.03
CA SER A 23 33.65 25.22 -0.30
C SER A 23 33.39 25.16 1.21
N PHE A 24 32.12 25.07 1.61
CA PHE A 24 31.72 24.89 3.01
C PHE A 24 32.33 23.65 3.66
N THR A 25 32.39 22.54 2.91
CA THR A 25 33.00 21.31 3.43
C THR A 25 34.49 21.51 3.68
N ALA A 26 35.21 22.19 2.78
CA ALA A 26 36.63 22.49 2.94
C ALA A 26 36.91 23.43 4.13
N ASP A 27 36.08 24.45 4.31
CA ASP A 27 36.18 25.38 5.43
C ASP A 27 35.91 24.67 6.77
N MET A 28 34.92 23.76 6.81
CA MET A 28 34.60 22.99 8.01
C MET A 28 35.75 22.05 8.41
N GLU A 29 36.39 21.38 7.46
CA GLU A 29 37.58 20.55 7.74
C GLU A 29 38.71 21.40 8.35
N THR A 30 38.93 22.60 7.80
CA THR A 30 39.93 23.54 8.32
C THR A 30 39.62 23.97 9.77
N GLU A 31 38.35 24.23 10.07
CA GLU A 31 37.91 24.55 11.43
C GLU A 31 38.04 23.36 12.40
N LEU A 32 37.81 22.14 11.94
CA LEU A 32 38.02 20.92 12.73
C LEU A 32 39.51 20.66 13.01
N ASP A 33 40.38 20.96 12.05
CA ASP A 33 41.83 20.96 12.26
C ASP A 33 42.24 21.99 13.33
N ASN A 34 41.72 23.21 13.27
CA ASN A 34 41.98 24.24 14.29
C ASN A 34 41.56 23.80 15.69
N VAL A 35 40.46 23.07 15.83
CA VAL A 35 40.04 22.46 17.10
C VAL A 35 41.04 21.41 17.55
N SER A 36 41.52 20.56 16.63
CA SER A 36 42.51 19.51 16.92
C SER A 36 43.86 20.08 17.35
N PHE A 37 44.25 21.25 16.83
CA PHE A 37 45.43 22.01 17.25
C PHE A 37 45.22 22.83 18.53
N GLY A 38 44.00 22.86 19.08
CA GLY A 38 43.67 23.63 20.28
C GLY A 38 43.57 25.14 20.06
N VAL A 39 43.49 25.59 18.79
CA VAL A 39 43.34 27.01 18.41
C VAL A 39 41.91 27.50 18.68
N THR A 40 40.92 26.63 18.44
CA THR A 40 39.49 26.93 18.60
C THR A 40 38.84 25.97 19.60
N GLU A 41 37.94 26.46 20.45
CA GLU A 41 37.15 25.59 21.33
C GLU A 41 36.04 24.88 20.52
N TRP A 42 35.98 23.54 20.60
CA TRP A 42 35.00 22.73 19.85
C TRP A 42 33.54 23.14 20.11
N LYS A 43 33.18 23.55 21.34
CA LYS A 43 31.82 24.01 21.65
C LYS A 43 31.49 25.34 20.98
N ALA A 44 32.47 26.22 20.85
CA ALA A 44 32.30 27.48 20.14
C ALA A 44 32.03 27.24 18.65
N LEU A 45 32.80 26.34 18.02
CA LEU A 45 32.58 25.91 16.63
C LEU A 45 31.18 25.32 16.43
N LEU A 46 30.78 24.35 17.27
CA LEU A 46 29.45 23.74 17.17
C LEU A 46 28.31 24.74 17.39
N LYS A 47 28.49 25.70 18.31
CA LYS A 47 27.49 26.73 18.57
C LYS A 47 27.32 27.66 17.37
N ASP A 48 28.43 28.08 16.75
CA ASP A 48 28.39 28.91 15.56
C ASP A 48 27.74 28.17 14.38
N TYR A 49 28.18 26.94 14.10
CA TYR A 49 27.59 26.07 13.08
C TYR A 49 26.08 25.88 13.30
N TRP A 50 25.67 25.49 14.52
CA TRP A 50 24.27 25.27 14.83
C TRP A 50 23.43 26.52 14.64
N SER A 51 23.95 27.69 15.02
CA SER A 51 23.24 28.96 14.85
C SER A 51 22.98 29.29 13.38
N LYS A 52 23.92 28.95 12.49
CA LYS A 52 23.78 29.12 11.04
C LYS A 52 22.81 28.07 10.47
N PHE A 53 23.02 26.79 10.78
CA PHE A 53 22.17 25.69 10.32
C PHE A 53 20.71 25.86 10.73
N ASN A 54 20.45 26.21 12.00
CA ASN A 54 19.10 26.37 12.50
C ASN A 54 18.34 27.50 11.77
N LYS A 55 19.02 28.58 11.35
CA LYS A 55 18.41 29.61 10.50
C LYS A 55 17.95 29.05 9.15
N HIS A 56 18.69 28.11 8.54
CA HIS A 56 18.22 27.43 7.34
C HIS A 56 16.99 26.55 7.64
N CYS A 57 17.00 25.81 8.75
CA CYS A 57 15.84 25.00 9.16
C CYS A 57 14.59 25.87 9.41
N ASP A 58 14.73 27.00 10.09
CA ASP A 58 13.62 27.93 10.36
C ASP A 58 13.05 28.53 9.08
N ARG A 59 13.91 28.86 8.10
CA ARG A 59 13.46 29.26 6.76
C ARG A 59 12.74 28.12 6.06
N ALA A 60 13.34 26.92 6.04
CA ALA A 60 12.80 25.76 5.34
C ALA A 60 11.44 25.31 5.89
N ARG A 61 11.24 25.42 7.20
CA ARG A 61 9.98 25.06 7.88
C ARG A 61 8.79 25.90 7.41
N ASN A 62 9.03 27.13 6.98
CA ASN A 62 7.99 28.06 6.55
C ASN A 62 7.67 27.97 5.05
N ILE A 63 8.36 27.10 4.30
CA ILE A 63 8.14 26.92 2.87
C ILE A 63 6.84 26.15 2.64
N ARG A 64 5.97 26.70 1.78
CA ARG A 64 4.73 26.02 1.38
C ARG A 64 5.04 24.94 0.35
N VAL A 65 4.30 23.83 0.39
CA VAL A 65 4.41 22.71 -0.56
C VAL A 65 4.36 23.18 -2.03
N GLN A 66 3.48 24.14 -2.34
CA GLN A 66 3.34 24.72 -3.69
C GLN A 66 4.59 25.46 -4.19
N GLU A 67 5.41 25.95 -3.26
CA GLU A 67 6.68 26.62 -3.58
C GLU A 67 7.76 25.60 -3.88
N VAL A 68 7.79 24.50 -3.12
CA VAL A 68 8.65 23.34 -3.43
C VAL A 68 8.28 22.74 -4.79
N GLU A 69 6.99 22.58 -5.08
CA GLU A 69 6.51 22.09 -6.39
C GLU A 69 7.00 22.97 -7.54
N ARG A 70 6.89 24.30 -7.40
CA ARG A 70 7.38 25.27 -8.40
C ARG A 70 8.90 25.23 -8.56
N MET A 71 9.63 25.12 -7.44
CA MET A 71 11.09 25.00 -7.47
C MET A 71 11.52 23.72 -8.20
N LEU A 72 10.92 22.57 -7.86
CA LEU A 72 11.22 21.30 -8.51
C LEU A 72 10.84 21.33 -10.00
N GLU A 73 9.70 21.94 -10.36
CA GLU A 73 9.32 22.11 -11.76
C GLU A 73 10.28 23.02 -12.53
N LYS A 74 10.84 24.05 -11.89
CA LYS A 74 11.85 24.91 -12.51
C LYS A 74 13.18 24.18 -12.72
N THR A 75 13.62 23.41 -11.72
CA THR A 75 14.93 22.75 -11.73
C THR A 75 14.94 21.46 -12.55
N LEU A 76 13.88 20.66 -12.44
CA LEU A 76 13.79 19.34 -13.05
C LEU A 76 12.82 19.30 -14.24
N GLY A 77 12.06 20.37 -14.49
CA GLY A 77 11.03 20.36 -15.53
C GLY A 77 11.59 20.05 -16.91
N ASP A 78 12.72 20.62 -17.28
CA ASP A 78 13.30 20.39 -18.60
C ASP A 78 13.76 18.93 -18.77
N ALA A 79 14.36 18.34 -17.72
CA ALA A 79 14.76 16.93 -17.71
C ALA A 79 13.57 15.95 -17.65
N ILE A 80 12.49 16.33 -16.95
CA ILE A 80 11.30 15.49 -16.80
C ILE A 80 10.42 15.54 -18.05
N PHE A 81 10.26 16.72 -18.64
CA PHE A 81 9.32 16.96 -19.74
C PHE A 81 9.96 16.79 -21.13
N SER A 82 11.29 16.70 -21.23
CA SER A 82 11.99 16.40 -22.49
C SER A 82 11.61 15.03 -23.07
N SER A 83 11.34 14.05 -22.22
CA SER A 83 11.00 12.67 -22.61
C SER A 83 9.55 12.47 -23.07
N PHE A 84 8.71 13.51 -23.06
CA PHE A 84 7.33 13.37 -23.52
C PHE A 84 7.24 13.51 -25.05
N PRO A 85 6.50 12.62 -25.74
CA PRO A 85 6.51 12.51 -27.20
C PRO A 85 6.09 13.79 -27.94
N ASP A 86 5.23 14.63 -27.34
CA ASP A 86 4.77 15.88 -27.96
C ASP A 86 5.56 17.13 -27.52
N LYS A 87 6.56 17.01 -26.62
CA LYS A 87 7.18 18.15 -25.88
C LYS A 87 6.17 19.07 -25.17
N GLY A 88 4.88 18.73 -25.25
CA GLY A 88 3.76 19.51 -24.77
C GLY A 88 3.41 19.07 -23.37
N ARG A 89 3.22 20.04 -22.48
CA ARG A 89 2.68 19.79 -21.14
C ARG A 89 1.17 19.57 -21.17
N THR A 90 0.53 19.35 -22.31
CA THR A 90 -0.92 19.22 -22.41
C THR A 90 -1.38 17.92 -21.75
N CYS A 91 -2.44 17.98 -20.93
CA CYS A 91 -2.99 16.79 -20.29
C CYS A 91 -3.60 15.87 -21.37
N PRO A 92 -3.24 14.57 -21.43
CA PRO A 92 -3.80 13.66 -22.44
C PRO A 92 -5.32 13.48 -22.39
N ARG A 93 -5.94 13.69 -21.20
CA ARG A 93 -7.40 13.74 -21.06
C ARG A 93 -8.06 14.95 -21.73
N PHE A 94 -7.29 15.90 -22.26
CA PHE A 94 -7.76 16.99 -23.10
C PHE A 94 -8.14 16.50 -24.50
N HIS A 95 -7.35 15.60 -25.09
CA HIS A 95 -7.60 15.09 -26.45
C HIS A 95 -8.83 14.18 -26.55
N VAL A 96 -9.19 13.49 -25.46
CA VAL A 96 -10.39 12.62 -25.41
C VAL A 96 -11.69 13.43 -25.58
N ALA A 97 -11.72 14.69 -25.11
CA ALA A 97 -12.89 15.56 -25.24
C ALA A 97 -13.10 16.08 -26.69
N VAL A 98 -12.01 16.23 -27.45
CA VAL A 98 -12.04 16.80 -28.81
C VAL A 98 -12.49 15.75 -29.85
N ASN A 99 -12.17 14.47 -29.61
CA ASN A 99 -12.50 13.35 -30.50
C ASN A 99 -13.77 12.57 -30.11
N ALA A 100 -14.55 13.08 -29.15
CA ALA A 100 -15.79 12.43 -28.71
C ALA A 100 -16.88 12.46 -29.80
N PRO A 101 -17.66 11.37 -29.99
CA PRO A 101 -18.78 11.36 -30.93
C PRO A 101 -19.80 12.47 -30.62
N LYS A 102 -20.01 13.39 -31.57
CA LYS A 102 -20.94 14.53 -31.40
C LYS A 102 -22.43 14.12 -31.39
N HIS A 103 -22.74 12.86 -31.70
CA HIS A 103 -24.13 12.40 -31.85
C HIS A 103 -24.83 12.25 -30.48
N PRO A 104 -26.00 12.90 -30.26
CA PRO A 104 -26.62 13.00 -28.95
C PRO A 104 -27.05 11.65 -28.33
N ARG A 105 -27.40 10.64 -29.14
CA ARG A 105 -27.74 9.28 -28.63
C ARG A 105 -26.51 8.48 -28.20
N VAL A 106 -25.37 8.66 -28.87
CA VAL A 106 -24.11 7.96 -28.53
C VAL A 106 -23.47 8.62 -27.30
N ARG A 107 -23.53 9.96 -27.26
CA ARG A 107 -23.14 10.77 -26.10
C ARG A 107 -23.92 10.39 -24.86
N LYS A 108 -25.26 10.26 -24.93
CA LYS A 108 -26.10 9.91 -23.78
C LYS A 108 -25.87 8.48 -23.26
N LEU A 109 -25.48 7.54 -24.11
CA LEU A 109 -25.16 6.16 -23.71
C LEU A 109 -23.78 6.07 -23.03
N MET A 110 -22.79 6.88 -23.46
CA MET A 110 -21.47 6.95 -22.80
C MET A 110 -21.46 7.82 -21.54
N VAL A 111 -22.31 8.85 -21.46
CA VAL A 111 -22.41 9.77 -20.30
C VAL A 111 -22.92 9.07 -19.04
N ASN A 112 -23.72 8.00 -19.16
CA ASN A 112 -24.20 7.23 -18.01
C ASN A 112 -23.15 6.29 -17.40
N LEU A 113 -21.94 6.20 -17.97
CA LEU A 113 -20.83 5.35 -17.48
C LEU A 113 -19.55 6.14 -17.09
N MET A 114 -19.50 7.45 -17.27
CA MET A 114 -18.29 8.26 -17.08
C MET A 114 -18.64 9.69 -16.62
N GLU A 115 -18.88 9.87 -15.34
CA GLU A 115 -18.74 11.19 -14.70
C GLU A 115 -17.27 11.33 -14.25
N ASP A 116 -16.58 12.41 -14.66
CA ASP A 116 -15.24 12.89 -14.23
C ASP A 116 -13.99 12.67 -15.13
N ASP A 117 -14.10 12.19 -16.38
CA ASP A 117 -12.90 11.77 -17.14
C ASP A 117 -12.44 12.67 -18.32
N HIS A 118 -12.96 13.90 -18.44
CA HIS A 118 -12.56 14.83 -19.51
C HIS A 118 -11.93 16.10 -18.95
N CYS A 119 -10.72 16.42 -19.42
CA CYS A 119 -10.01 17.62 -18.99
C CYS A 119 -10.24 18.74 -20.01
N SER A 120 -10.79 19.89 -19.60
CA SER A 120 -11.13 20.95 -20.55
C SER A 120 -9.97 21.85 -20.97
N GLU A 121 -8.84 21.88 -20.23
CA GLU A 121 -7.63 22.69 -20.56
C GLU A 121 -6.53 22.48 -19.48
N GLY A 122 -6.13 21.24 -19.24
CA GLY A 122 -5.15 20.93 -18.18
C GLY A 122 -3.74 20.84 -18.72
N THR A 123 -2.74 21.22 -17.90
CA THR A 123 -1.33 20.94 -18.17
C THR A 123 -0.73 20.01 -17.13
N LEU A 124 0.27 19.20 -17.48
CA LEU A 124 1.01 18.34 -16.58
C LEU A 124 1.97 19.19 -15.74
N ARG A 125 1.94 18.97 -14.43
CA ARG A 125 2.73 19.66 -13.42
C ARG A 125 3.28 18.64 -12.43
N PHE A 126 4.39 18.99 -11.80
CA PHE A 126 4.92 18.23 -10.68
C PHE A 126 4.01 18.43 -9.45
N LYS A 127 3.62 17.36 -8.75
CA LYS A 127 2.81 17.42 -7.52
C LYS A 127 3.36 16.51 -6.44
N ILE A 128 3.32 16.98 -5.19
CA ILE A 128 3.71 16.19 -4.01
C ILE A 128 2.49 15.45 -3.47
N SER A 129 2.65 14.16 -3.18
CA SER A 129 1.54 13.35 -2.66
C SER A 129 1.18 13.74 -1.23
N LYS A 130 -0.12 13.94 -0.98
CA LYS A 130 -0.66 14.21 0.37
C LYS A 130 -0.51 13.03 1.33
N SER A 131 -0.41 11.82 0.81
CA SER A 131 -0.23 10.60 1.62
C SER A 131 1.23 10.36 2.02
N GLY A 132 2.15 11.28 1.69
CA GLY A 132 3.59 11.14 1.95
C GLY A 132 4.30 10.12 1.04
N ALA A 133 3.56 9.37 0.23
CA ALA A 133 4.09 8.42 -0.74
C ALA A 133 4.55 9.16 -2.01
N GLY A 134 5.67 9.89 -1.90
CA GLY A 134 6.39 10.46 -3.03
C GLY A 134 5.69 11.60 -3.76
N TYR A 135 5.95 11.69 -5.06
CA TYR A 135 5.46 12.74 -5.96
C TYR A 135 4.90 12.09 -7.21
N PHE A 136 4.14 12.86 -7.98
CA PHE A 136 3.59 12.39 -9.24
C PHE A 136 3.47 13.55 -10.21
N ILE A 137 3.55 13.24 -11.51
CA ILE A 137 3.25 14.21 -12.56
C ILE A 137 1.74 14.15 -12.79
N GLY A 138 1.03 15.22 -12.47
CA GLY A 138 -0.43 15.26 -12.51
C GLY A 138 -0.97 16.46 -13.26
N CYS A 139 -2.25 16.42 -13.62
CA CYS A 139 -2.91 17.56 -14.22
C CYS A 139 -2.95 18.77 -13.26
N SER A 140 -2.76 19.98 -13.79
CA SER A 140 -2.87 21.25 -13.10
C SER A 140 -4.24 21.40 -12.41
N LYS A 141 -5.31 20.90 -13.05
CA LYS A 141 -6.68 20.89 -12.54
C LYS A 141 -6.96 19.81 -11.47
N HIS A 142 -6.00 18.99 -11.07
CA HIS A 142 -6.20 18.06 -9.94
C HIS A 142 -6.54 18.85 -8.66
N PRO A 143 -7.59 18.46 -7.88
CA PRO A 143 -8.22 17.14 -7.84
C PRO A 143 -9.37 16.89 -8.83
N LEU A 144 -9.80 17.92 -9.58
CA LEU A 144 -10.91 17.82 -10.54
C LEU A 144 -10.55 16.94 -11.74
N CYS A 145 -9.31 17.03 -12.24
CA CYS A 145 -8.76 16.07 -13.20
C CYS A 145 -7.77 15.14 -12.49
N ARG A 146 -8.12 13.87 -12.32
CA ARG A 146 -7.27 12.86 -11.64
C ARG A 146 -6.25 12.18 -12.55
N TYR A 147 -5.92 12.78 -13.69
CA TYR A 147 -4.88 12.25 -14.57
C TYR A 147 -3.51 12.33 -13.89
N VAL A 148 -2.77 11.22 -13.91
CA VAL A 148 -1.40 11.09 -13.42
C VAL A 148 -0.58 10.42 -14.53
N ALA A 149 0.53 11.04 -14.93
CA ALA A 149 1.39 10.48 -15.97
C ALA A 149 2.13 9.23 -15.46
N GLY A 150 2.44 8.32 -16.40
CA GLY A 150 3.39 7.23 -16.19
C GLY A 150 4.74 7.75 -15.67
N ASN A 151 5.51 6.91 -14.98
CA ASN A 151 6.77 7.36 -14.37
C ASN A 151 7.78 7.61 -15.51
N VAL A 152 8.08 8.87 -15.81
CA VAL A 152 8.91 9.27 -16.98
C VAL A 152 10.42 9.24 -16.68
N LEU A 153 10.83 8.94 -15.44
CA LEU A 153 12.23 9.02 -14.98
C LEU A 153 12.88 7.66 -14.66
N SER A 154 12.35 6.57 -15.19
CA SER A 154 13.09 5.31 -15.25
C SER A 154 13.71 5.23 -16.65
N ASP A 155 15.04 5.31 -16.73
CA ASP A 155 15.85 4.99 -17.92
C ASP A 155 15.79 3.50 -18.26
N ASP A 156 14.57 2.95 -18.29
CA ASP A 156 14.29 1.66 -18.88
C ASP A 156 13.36 1.99 -20.05
N GLU A 157 13.88 1.91 -21.27
CA GLU A 157 13.11 1.88 -22.52
C GLU A 157 12.25 0.63 -22.57
N GLU A 158 11.30 0.52 -21.65
CA GLU A 158 10.05 -0.18 -21.93
C GLU A 158 8.98 0.89 -22.00
N VAL A 159 8.41 1.04 -23.20
CA VAL A 159 7.07 1.57 -23.38
C VAL A 159 6.14 0.64 -22.60
N ILE A 160 6.07 0.85 -21.29
CA ILE A 160 5.04 0.27 -20.45
C ILE A 160 3.84 1.16 -20.71
N ASP A 161 3.12 0.79 -21.75
CA ASP A 161 1.67 0.88 -21.77
C ASP A 161 1.21 0.69 -20.31
N LYS A 162 0.69 1.75 -19.67
CA LYS A 162 0.03 1.57 -18.38
C LYS A 162 -1.43 1.22 -18.65
N PRO A 163 -1.79 -0.07 -18.73
CA PRO A 163 -2.99 -0.53 -18.09
C PRO A 163 -2.62 -1.27 -16.79
N ALA A 164 -3.44 -1.10 -15.76
CA ALA A 164 -3.62 -2.09 -14.69
C ALA A 164 -2.39 -2.51 -13.84
N THR A 165 -1.84 -1.63 -13.00
CA THR A 165 -1.20 -2.07 -11.73
C THR A 165 -2.14 -2.02 -10.53
N ALA A 166 -3.38 -1.57 -10.72
CA ALA A 166 -4.46 -1.95 -9.83
C ALA A 166 -5.11 -3.19 -10.45
N PHE A 167 -4.88 -4.36 -9.86
CA PHE A 167 -5.71 -5.53 -10.13
C PHE A 167 -7.17 -5.12 -10.04
N GLN A 168 -7.90 -5.23 -11.16
CA GLN A 168 -9.30 -4.85 -11.19
C GLN A 168 -10.08 -5.82 -10.29
N PRO A 169 -10.88 -5.32 -9.33
CA PRO A 169 -11.69 -6.17 -8.48
C PRO A 169 -12.55 -7.12 -9.33
N ARG A 170 -12.30 -8.43 -9.23
CA ARG A 170 -13.05 -9.45 -9.96
C ARG A 170 -14.22 -9.93 -9.10
N LEU A 171 -15.43 -9.89 -9.64
CA LEU A 171 -16.58 -10.51 -8.99
C LEU A 171 -16.46 -12.04 -9.09
N ILE A 172 -16.39 -12.73 -7.95
CA ILE A 172 -16.37 -14.20 -7.90
C ILE A 172 -17.80 -14.74 -8.00
N GLY A 173 -18.74 -14.14 -7.27
CA GLY A 173 -20.14 -14.56 -7.25
C GLY A 173 -20.93 -13.95 -6.08
N LEU A 174 -22.06 -14.57 -5.73
CA LEU A 174 -22.93 -14.18 -4.62
C LEU A 174 -22.79 -15.15 -3.46
N HIS A 175 -22.86 -14.64 -2.24
CA HIS A 175 -22.80 -15.47 -1.04
C HIS A 175 -24.13 -16.24 -0.84
N PRO A 176 -24.12 -17.57 -0.72
CA PRO A 176 -25.33 -18.41 -0.79
C PRO A 176 -26.34 -18.18 0.33
N GLY A 177 -25.94 -17.53 1.44
CA GLY A 177 -26.83 -17.25 2.58
C GLY A 177 -27.21 -15.78 2.77
N SER A 178 -26.49 -14.83 2.16
CA SER A 178 -26.73 -13.39 2.36
C SER A 178 -27.00 -12.61 1.07
N ASP A 179 -26.86 -13.26 -0.09
CA ASP A 179 -26.98 -12.67 -1.43
C ASP A 179 -26.03 -11.49 -1.69
N GLU A 180 -24.99 -11.33 -0.85
CA GLU A 180 -23.99 -10.29 -0.99
C GLU A 180 -22.91 -10.71 -2.00
N LYS A 181 -22.44 -9.73 -2.78
CA LYS A 181 -21.36 -9.94 -3.77
C LYS A 181 -20.03 -10.25 -3.09
N ILE A 182 -19.30 -11.23 -3.62
CA ILE A 182 -17.96 -11.60 -3.19
C ILE A 182 -16.95 -11.14 -4.24
N TYR A 183 -15.99 -10.32 -3.83
CA TYR A 183 -14.96 -9.77 -4.69
C TYR A 183 -13.58 -10.34 -4.40
N LEU A 184 -12.82 -10.63 -5.45
CA LEU A 184 -11.38 -10.84 -5.42
C LEU A 184 -10.68 -9.49 -5.60
N LYS A 185 -9.81 -9.11 -4.66
CA LYS A 185 -9.05 -7.86 -4.70
C LYS A 185 -7.57 -8.12 -4.39
N GLN A 186 -6.70 -7.20 -4.81
CA GLN A 186 -5.29 -7.19 -4.46
C GLN A 186 -5.00 -6.04 -3.48
N GLY A 187 -4.28 -6.34 -2.40
CA GLY A 187 -3.83 -5.37 -1.40
C GLY A 187 -2.32 -5.44 -1.19
N PRO A 188 -1.77 -4.63 -0.27
CA PRO A 188 -0.33 -4.60 0.01
C PRO A 188 0.21 -5.93 0.57
N TYR A 189 -0.67 -6.74 1.17
CA TYR A 189 -0.33 -8.05 1.76
C TYR A 189 -0.70 -9.24 0.87
N GLY A 190 -1.02 -8.99 -0.41
CA GLY A 190 -1.43 -10.03 -1.38
C GLY A 190 -2.93 -10.01 -1.70
N TYR A 191 -3.39 -11.11 -2.31
CA TYR A 191 -4.78 -11.27 -2.74
C TYR A 191 -5.70 -11.61 -1.57
N TYR A 192 -6.91 -11.06 -1.61
CA TYR A 192 -7.94 -11.31 -0.59
C TYR A 192 -9.33 -11.33 -1.21
N VAL A 193 -10.23 -12.04 -0.54
CA VAL A 193 -11.67 -12.01 -0.82
C VAL A 193 -12.36 -11.03 0.11
N GLN A 194 -13.35 -10.31 -0.40
CA GLN A 194 -14.18 -9.36 0.35
C GLN A 194 -15.66 -9.68 0.14
N LEU A 195 -16.42 -9.71 1.24
CA LEU A 195 -17.88 -9.81 1.24
C LEU A 195 -18.48 -8.40 1.21
N GLY A 196 -19.24 -8.08 0.18
CA GLY A 196 -19.91 -6.79 -0.01
C GLY A 196 -19.01 -5.67 -0.55
N GLU A 197 -19.65 -4.55 -0.87
CA GLU A 197 -19.01 -3.33 -1.38
C GLU A 197 -18.49 -2.44 -0.24
N ASP A 198 -17.50 -1.59 -0.53
CA ASP A 198 -16.97 -0.63 0.45
C ASP A 198 -17.98 0.52 0.64
N LYS A 199 -18.72 0.51 1.75
CA LYS A 199 -19.70 1.56 2.10
C LYS A 199 -19.14 2.47 3.21
N LYS A 200 -19.44 3.77 3.16
CA LYS A 200 -19.03 4.73 4.21
C LYS A 200 -19.59 4.28 5.57
N GLY A 201 -18.71 4.05 6.54
CA GLY A 201 -19.07 3.64 7.91
C GLY A 201 -19.23 2.13 8.13
N HIS A 202 -19.05 1.29 7.10
CA HIS A 202 -19.12 -0.16 7.21
C HIS A 202 -17.80 -0.80 6.80
N THR A 203 -17.22 -1.63 7.69
CA THR A 203 -16.01 -2.41 7.38
C THR A 203 -16.43 -3.79 6.86
N PRO A 204 -16.31 -4.06 5.55
CA PRO A 204 -16.73 -5.33 4.98
C PRO A 204 -15.84 -6.48 5.49
N LYS A 205 -16.39 -7.69 5.52
CA LYS A 205 -15.64 -8.88 5.93
C LYS A 205 -14.62 -9.24 4.85
N ARG A 206 -13.37 -9.47 5.25
CA ARG A 206 -12.25 -9.78 4.35
C ARG A 206 -11.50 -11.02 4.82
N ALA A 207 -11.00 -11.81 3.88
CA ALA A 207 -10.14 -12.95 4.17
C ALA A 207 -9.00 -13.05 3.15
N PRO A 208 -7.75 -13.27 3.60
CA PRO A 208 -6.62 -13.41 2.68
C PRO A 208 -6.66 -14.76 1.95
N ILE A 209 -6.20 -14.78 0.70
CA ILE A 209 -6.09 -16.00 -0.10
C ILE A 209 -4.68 -16.56 0.11
N THR A 210 -4.54 -17.45 1.10
CA THR A 210 -3.23 -18.01 1.47
C THR A 210 -3.04 -19.46 1.02
N GLN A 211 -4.13 -20.22 0.89
CA GLN A 211 -4.07 -21.66 0.64
C GLN A 211 -4.27 -22.06 -0.82
N ILE A 212 -4.71 -21.13 -1.67
CA ILE A 212 -5.03 -21.39 -3.06
C ILE A 212 -3.80 -20.99 -3.89
N LYS A 213 -3.24 -21.96 -4.63
CA LYS A 213 -2.05 -21.75 -5.47
C LYS A 213 -2.34 -20.92 -6.70
N ASP A 214 -3.54 -21.07 -7.26
CA ASP A 214 -3.99 -20.33 -8.43
C ASP A 214 -5.16 -19.41 -8.06
N VAL A 215 -4.87 -18.11 -8.02
CA VAL A 215 -5.82 -17.08 -7.57
C VAL A 215 -6.92 -16.83 -8.61
N GLU A 216 -6.66 -17.14 -9.88
CA GLU A 216 -7.61 -16.89 -10.96
C GLU A 216 -8.75 -17.92 -10.99
N SER A 217 -8.46 -19.17 -10.58
CA SER A 217 -9.43 -20.27 -10.53
C SER A 217 -10.23 -20.39 -9.23
N ILE A 218 -10.17 -19.40 -8.33
CA ILE A 218 -10.94 -19.42 -7.08
C ILE A 218 -12.46 -19.51 -7.33
N SER A 219 -13.11 -20.49 -6.67
CA SER A 219 -14.55 -20.72 -6.71
C SER A 219 -15.32 -19.93 -5.65
N VAL A 220 -16.65 -19.85 -5.79
CA VAL A 220 -17.53 -19.22 -4.78
C VAL A 220 -17.45 -19.99 -3.47
N GLU A 221 -17.42 -21.32 -3.53
CA GLU A 221 -17.34 -22.20 -2.36
C GLU A 221 -16.06 -21.98 -1.56
N ASP A 222 -14.92 -21.83 -2.26
CA ASP A 222 -13.63 -21.55 -1.63
C ASP A 222 -13.63 -20.17 -0.96
N ALA A 223 -14.17 -19.14 -1.64
CA ALA A 223 -14.26 -17.80 -1.11
C ALA A 223 -15.16 -17.73 0.13
N VAL A 224 -16.31 -18.42 0.12
CA VAL A 224 -17.19 -18.57 1.28
C VAL A 224 -16.44 -19.27 2.42
N GLY A 225 -15.70 -20.33 2.13
CA GLY A 225 -14.87 -21.04 3.11
C GLY A 225 -13.84 -20.13 3.80
N LEU A 226 -13.15 -19.28 3.04
CA LEU A 226 -12.20 -18.30 3.57
C LEU A 226 -12.88 -17.22 4.41
N LEU A 227 -14.04 -16.72 3.95
CA LEU A 227 -14.81 -15.69 4.65
C LEU A 227 -15.46 -16.18 5.95
N ARG A 228 -15.46 -17.47 6.26
CA ARG A 228 -15.97 -17.97 7.55
C ARG A 228 -15.06 -17.63 8.72
N PHE A 229 -13.77 -17.41 8.48
CA PHE A 229 -12.82 -17.10 9.54
C PHE A 229 -12.95 -15.67 10.08
N PRO A 230 -12.59 -15.42 11.36
CA PRO A 230 -12.22 -16.41 12.38
C PRO A 230 -13.42 -17.27 12.83
N ILE A 231 -13.20 -18.57 13.06
CA ILE A 231 -14.23 -19.51 13.54
C ILE A 231 -14.07 -19.69 15.05
N THR A 232 -15.15 -19.51 15.81
CA THR A 232 -15.17 -19.80 17.25
C THR A 232 -15.42 -21.30 17.47
N LEU A 233 -14.49 -21.99 18.14
CA LEU A 233 -14.64 -23.42 18.47
C LEU A 233 -15.50 -23.66 19.71
N GLY A 234 -15.54 -22.67 20.61
CA GLY A 234 -16.20 -22.76 21.89
C GLY A 234 -15.49 -21.90 22.92
N ASN A 235 -16.00 -21.94 24.15
CA ASN A 235 -15.41 -21.24 25.28
C ASN A 235 -14.42 -22.16 26.00
N HIS A 236 -13.30 -21.60 26.43
CA HIS A 236 -12.27 -22.32 27.16
C HIS A 236 -12.77 -22.67 28.58
N PRO A 237 -12.52 -23.90 29.08
CA PRO A 237 -13.17 -24.42 30.30
C PRO A 237 -12.81 -23.66 31.57
N GLU A 238 -11.60 -23.10 31.66
CA GLU A 238 -11.13 -22.44 32.90
C GLU A 238 -11.55 -20.98 33.01
N ASP A 239 -11.67 -20.28 31.88
CA ASP A 239 -11.88 -18.83 31.88
C ASP A 239 -13.13 -18.38 31.10
N GLY A 240 -13.85 -19.31 30.47
CA GLY A 240 -15.06 -19.05 29.72
C GLY A 240 -14.87 -18.19 28.46
N LEU A 241 -13.63 -17.85 28.08
CA LEU A 241 -13.37 -16.98 26.93
C LEU A 241 -13.31 -17.75 25.61
N PRO A 242 -13.67 -17.14 24.48
CA PRO A 242 -13.75 -17.84 23.20
C PRO A 242 -12.38 -18.25 22.68
N VAL A 243 -12.29 -19.51 22.27
CA VAL A 243 -11.17 -20.09 21.51
C VAL A 243 -11.50 -19.99 20.03
N MET A 244 -10.65 -19.33 19.25
CA MET A 244 -10.87 -19.08 17.83
C MET A 244 -9.81 -19.72 16.94
N ILE A 245 -10.22 -20.29 15.80
CA ILE A 245 -9.29 -20.65 14.72
C ILE A 245 -9.17 -19.47 13.75
N LYS A 246 -7.93 -19.18 13.33
CA LYS A 246 -7.57 -18.19 12.31
C LYS A 246 -6.79 -18.84 11.16
N LEU A 247 -6.93 -18.22 9.98
CA LEU A 247 -6.08 -18.48 8.83
C LEU A 247 -4.73 -17.78 9.03
N SER A 248 -3.64 -18.51 8.86
CA SER A 248 -2.28 -17.99 8.73
C SER A 248 -1.70 -18.36 7.36
N ALA A 249 -0.60 -17.73 6.96
CA ALA A 249 -0.04 -17.77 5.60
C ALA A 249 0.08 -19.18 4.99
N PHE A 250 0.37 -20.20 5.80
CA PHE A 250 0.46 -21.58 5.31
C PHE A 250 -0.11 -22.63 6.29
N ARG A 251 -0.75 -22.19 7.38
CA ARG A 251 -1.24 -23.05 8.47
C ARG A 251 -2.47 -22.45 9.13
N TYR A 252 -3.18 -23.27 9.89
CA TYR A 252 -4.19 -22.79 10.82
C TYR A 252 -3.53 -22.46 12.16
N SER A 253 -4.06 -21.47 12.86
CA SER A 253 -3.68 -21.18 14.24
C SER A 253 -4.90 -21.07 15.13
N VAL A 254 -4.78 -21.60 16.34
CA VAL A 254 -5.75 -21.40 17.41
C VAL A 254 -5.30 -20.20 18.22
N ARG A 255 -6.23 -19.29 18.50
CA ARG A 255 -6.03 -18.13 19.34
C ARG A 255 -6.96 -18.20 20.54
N HIS A 256 -6.39 -18.02 21.72
CA HIS A 256 -7.11 -17.76 22.96
C HIS A 256 -6.43 -16.58 23.64
N ARG A 257 -7.18 -15.53 23.95
CA ARG A 257 -6.66 -14.23 24.43
C ARG A 257 -5.52 -13.68 23.53
N SER A 258 -4.30 -13.58 24.06
CA SER A 258 -3.06 -13.18 23.38
C SER A 258 -2.24 -14.37 22.86
N THR A 259 -2.53 -15.59 23.32
CA THR A 259 -1.81 -16.80 22.96
C THR A 259 -2.22 -17.28 21.58
N ILE A 260 -1.23 -17.61 20.75
CA ILE A 260 -1.43 -18.15 19.40
C ILE A 260 -0.65 -19.46 19.29
N ALA A 261 -1.37 -20.55 19.03
CA ALA A 261 -0.81 -21.87 18.85
C ALA A 261 -0.99 -22.33 17.38
N PRO A 262 0.05 -22.80 16.69
CA PRO A 262 -0.10 -23.39 15.36
C PRO A 262 -0.82 -24.73 15.46
N VAL A 263 -1.75 -25.01 14.53
CA VAL A 263 -2.39 -26.32 14.43
C VAL A 263 -1.42 -27.29 13.73
N PRO A 264 -1.08 -28.44 14.35
CA PRO A 264 -0.25 -29.46 13.72
C PRO A 264 -0.84 -29.98 12.41
N LYS A 265 0.01 -30.36 11.44
CA LYS A 265 -0.46 -31.06 10.24
C LYS A 265 -0.87 -32.47 10.67
N LEU A 266 -2.12 -32.87 10.43
CA LEU A 266 -2.50 -34.28 10.58
C LEU A 266 -1.60 -35.13 9.66
N ARG A 267 -0.91 -36.12 10.23
CA ARG A 267 -0.24 -37.16 9.43
C ARG A 267 -1.32 -37.94 8.67
N SER A 268 -1.02 -38.22 7.41
CA SER A 268 -1.88 -38.83 6.41
C SER A 268 -2.26 -40.29 6.73
N GLU A 269 -3.07 -40.50 7.77
CA GLU A 269 -3.73 -41.80 8.02
C GLU A 269 -5.26 -41.68 8.00
N CYS A 270 -5.83 -40.48 7.91
CA CYS A 270 -7.22 -40.33 7.45
C CYS A 270 -7.22 -40.35 5.92
N LYS A 271 -7.67 -41.47 5.33
CA LYS A 271 -7.80 -41.75 3.89
C LYS A 271 -8.76 -40.83 3.11
N ASP A 272 -9.06 -39.64 3.61
CA ASP A 272 -9.86 -38.67 2.87
C ASP A 272 -9.36 -37.24 3.10
N SER A 273 -8.17 -36.96 2.55
CA SER A 273 -7.48 -35.66 2.66
C SER A 273 -8.15 -34.52 1.88
N ARG A 274 -9.21 -34.80 1.11
CA ARG A 274 -10.10 -33.80 0.50
C ARG A 274 -11.33 -33.47 1.36
N SER A 275 -11.60 -34.27 2.39
CA SER A 275 -12.84 -34.23 3.19
C SER A 275 -12.70 -33.51 4.53
N SER A 276 -11.53 -33.49 5.16
CA SER A 276 -11.39 -33.01 6.55
C SER A 276 -11.82 -31.54 6.77
N PHE A 277 -11.64 -30.66 5.77
CA PHE A 277 -12.06 -29.26 5.89
C PHE A 277 -13.51 -29.01 5.47
N ARG A 278 -14.05 -29.79 4.51
CA ARG A 278 -15.49 -29.77 4.23
C ARG A 278 -16.27 -30.28 5.43
N HIS A 279 -15.76 -31.26 6.17
CA HIS A 279 -16.44 -31.86 7.31
C HIS A 279 -16.58 -30.89 8.51
N LEU A 280 -15.49 -30.24 8.93
CA LEU A 280 -15.53 -29.20 10.00
C LEU A 280 -16.34 -27.96 9.60
N SER A 281 -16.46 -27.69 8.31
CA SER A 281 -17.30 -26.62 7.73
C SER A 281 -18.79 -26.99 7.70
N LYS A 282 -19.13 -28.27 7.47
CA LYS A 282 -20.52 -28.75 7.33
C LYS A 282 -21.18 -29.12 8.67
N TYR A 283 -20.40 -29.60 9.65
CA TYR A 283 -20.91 -30.08 10.94
C TYR A 283 -20.05 -29.54 12.09
N PRO A 284 -20.32 -28.31 12.58
CA PRO A 284 -19.56 -27.72 13.69
C PRO A 284 -19.86 -28.36 15.05
N ASN A 285 -20.92 -29.17 15.15
CA ASN A 285 -21.42 -29.76 16.41
C ASN A 285 -21.49 -31.30 16.39
N GLU A 286 -20.96 -31.97 15.35
CA GLU A 286 -20.83 -33.42 15.38
C GLU A 286 -19.50 -33.79 16.05
N ASP A 287 -19.59 -34.58 17.10
CA ASP A 287 -18.43 -35.16 17.79
C ASP A 287 -17.57 -35.89 16.77
N CYS A 288 -16.54 -35.20 16.30
CA CYS A 288 -15.49 -35.78 15.50
C CYS A 288 -14.78 -36.75 16.45
N GLY A 289 -15.19 -38.02 16.48
CA GLY A 289 -14.65 -39.09 17.35
C GLY A 289 -13.13 -39.34 17.24
N CYS A 290 -12.42 -38.48 16.53
CA CYS A 290 -10.98 -38.32 16.61
C CYS A 290 -10.59 -37.61 17.92
N ARG A 291 -10.12 -38.40 18.90
CA ARG A 291 -9.40 -37.96 20.12
C ARG A 291 -8.35 -36.84 19.88
N PHE A 292 -7.88 -36.67 18.65
CA PHE A 292 -6.94 -35.64 18.23
C PHE A 292 -7.45 -34.19 18.31
N CYS A 293 -8.75 -33.94 18.11
CA CYS A 293 -9.28 -32.56 18.18
C CYS A 293 -9.29 -32.02 19.62
N CYS A 294 -9.63 -32.85 20.60
CA CYS A 294 -9.53 -32.50 22.02
C CYS A 294 -8.06 -32.42 22.50
N LEU A 295 -7.19 -33.31 22.01
CA LEU A 295 -5.77 -33.31 22.39
C LEU A 295 -5.02 -32.06 21.89
N ALA A 296 -5.34 -31.52 20.71
CA ALA A 296 -4.66 -30.32 20.20
C ALA A 296 -4.97 -29.05 21.02
N VAL A 297 -6.19 -28.95 21.58
CA VAL A 297 -6.58 -27.86 22.48
C VAL A 297 -6.03 -28.09 23.89
N GLY A 298 -6.03 -29.33 24.39
CA GLY A 298 -5.50 -29.67 25.71
C GLY A 298 -3.97 -29.58 25.84
N PHE A 299 -3.21 -30.01 24.84
CA PHE A 299 -1.74 -30.06 24.95
C PHE A 299 -1.05 -28.69 24.80
N THR A 300 -1.63 -27.76 24.04
CA THR A 300 -0.97 -26.47 23.78
C THR A 300 -1.31 -25.40 24.81
N ILE A 301 -2.43 -25.54 25.53
CA ILE A 301 -2.84 -24.58 26.57
C ILE A 301 -2.26 -24.97 27.95
N ALA A 302 -2.00 -26.25 28.21
CA ALA A 302 -1.44 -26.73 29.48
C ALA A 302 0.06 -26.41 29.69
N HIS A 303 0.82 -26.06 28.64
CA HIS A 303 2.25 -25.75 28.75
C HIS A 303 2.56 -24.24 28.69
N GLY A 304 1.70 -23.41 29.28
CA GLY A 304 2.05 -22.05 29.71
C GLY A 304 2.84 -22.01 31.03
N GLY A 305 3.51 -23.10 31.40
CA GLY A 305 4.36 -23.20 32.58
C GLY A 305 5.77 -22.73 32.28
N ARG A 306 6.25 -21.75 33.07
CA ARG A 306 7.61 -21.23 33.08
C ARG A 306 8.65 -22.36 32.99
N GLY A 307 9.63 -22.22 32.11
CA GLY A 307 10.84 -23.03 32.07
C GLY A 307 11.92 -22.25 31.34
N TYR A 308 12.99 -21.97 32.08
CA TYR A 308 14.24 -21.27 31.79
C TYR A 308 14.73 -21.22 30.34
#